data_AF-A0A523JH80-F1
#
_entry.id   AF-A0A523JH80-F1
#
_cell.length_a   1.000
_cell.length_b   1.000
_cell.length_c   1.000
_cell.angle_alpha   90.00
_cell.angle_beta   90.00
_cell.angle_gamma   90.00
#
_symmetry.space_group_name_H-M   'P 1'
#
loop_
_entity.id
_entity.type
_entity.pdbx_description
1 polymer ?
#
loop_
_entity_poly.entity_id
_entity_poly.type
_entity_poly.pdbx_seq_one_letter_code
_entity_poly.pdbx_strand_id
1 'polypeptide(L)'
;MKIRNILHKGLRKFYLEGDPKGLPVSAIYKLSNMLAFLQDMQDLKELEALPLWKVHRLKGDRKGTWTLNVTKNWRLTFCYDTEENEIYNLNFEDYH
;
A
#
# COMPACT_ATOMS: atom_id res chain seq x y z
N MET A 1 -3.33 7.78 -9.10
CA MET A 1 -4.10 8.14 -7.89
C MET A 1 -3.28 8.96 -6.89
N LYS A 2 -3.89 9.85 -6.12
CA LYS A 2 -3.20 10.62 -5.06
C LYS A 2 -3.15 9.84 -3.74
N ILE A 3 -2.00 9.85 -3.07
CA ILE A 3 -1.81 9.30 -1.72
C ILE A 3 -1.84 10.45 -0.72
N ARG A 4 -2.91 10.54 0.07
CA ARG A 4 -3.18 11.61 1.04
C ARG A 4 -2.19 11.59 2.21
N ASN A 5 -1.97 10.43 2.81
CA ASN A 5 -1.04 10.28 3.93
C ASN A 5 -0.47 8.86 4.02
N ILE A 6 0.69 8.75 4.68
CA ILE A 6 1.39 7.49 4.95
C ILE A 6 1.68 7.41 6.45
N LEU A 7 1.13 6.40 7.11
CA LEU A 7 1.23 6.17 8.55
C LEU A 7 2.60 5.60 8.94
N HIS A 8 3.11 4.64 8.18
CA HIS A 8 4.41 4.03 8.44
C HIS A 8 5.55 5.00 8.13
N LYS A 9 6.37 5.35 9.14
CA LYS A 9 7.43 6.35 9.02
C LYS A 9 8.49 6.00 7.96
N GLY A 10 8.97 4.75 7.93
CA GLY A 10 9.96 4.29 6.94
C GLY A 10 9.43 4.35 5.50
N LEU A 11 8.28 3.72 5.23
CA LEU A 11 7.55 3.86 3.97
C LEU A 11 7.32 5.31 3.55
N ARG A 12 6.93 6.20 4.47
CA ARG A 12 6.75 7.63 4.14
C ARG A 12 8.04 8.27 3.68
N LYS A 13 9.15 8.00 4.38
CA LYS A 13 10.47 8.49 3.99
C LYS A 13 10.90 7.95 2.63
N PHE A 14 10.69 6.66 2.40
CA PHE A 14 10.99 6.02 1.13
C PHE A 14 10.17 6.62 -0.02
N TYR A 15 8.89 6.87 0.20
CA TYR A 15 8.00 7.48 -0.80
C TYR A 15 8.40 8.93 -1.16
N LEU A 16 8.78 9.75 -0.16
CA LEU A 16 9.07 11.17 -0.39
C LEU A 16 10.52 11.44 -0.84
N GLU A 17 11.48 10.67 -0.31
CA GLU A 17 12.91 10.96 -0.42
C GLU A 17 13.69 9.84 -1.13
N GLY A 18 13.06 8.70 -1.40
CA GLY A 18 13.74 7.51 -1.92
C GLY A 18 14.64 6.81 -0.88
N ASP A 19 14.64 7.22 0.39
CA ASP A 19 15.45 6.60 1.44
C ASP A 19 14.77 5.34 2.01
N PRO A 20 15.33 4.13 1.80
CA PRO A 20 14.74 2.89 2.27
C PRO A 20 15.00 2.59 3.76
N LYS A 21 15.66 3.50 4.50
CA LYS A 21 15.98 3.29 5.91
C LYS A 21 14.71 3.03 6.74
N GLY A 22 14.72 1.90 7.46
CA GLY A 22 13.57 1.45 8.25
C GLY A 22 12.58 0.57 7.49
N LEU A 23 12.94 0.11 6.29
CA LEU A 23 12.25 -0.93 5.55
C LEU A 23 13.11 -2.21 5.45
N PRO A 24 12.51 -3.41 5.44
CA PRO A 24 13.24 -4.64 5.16
C PRO A 24 13.82 -4.61 3.74
N VAL A 25 15.10 -4.96 3.58
CA VAL A 25 15.78 -4.97 2.27
C VAL A 25 15.03 -5.79 1.22
N SER A 26 14.48 -6.94 1.65
CA SER A 26 13.69 -7.83 0.79
C SER A 26 12.36 -7.23 0.30
N ALA A 27 11.88 -6.15 0.93
CA ALA A 27 10.64 -5.48 0.57
C ALA A 27 10.85 -4.27 -0.36
N ILE A 28 12.04 -3.65 -0.37
CA ILE A 28 12.30 -2.35 -1.04
C ILE A 28 11.87 -2.37 -2.50
N TYR A 29 12.36 -3.33 -3.28
CA TYR A 29 12.06 -3.41 -4.73
C TYR A 29 10.55 -3.53 -5.00
N LYS A 30 9.88 -4.40 -4.22
CA LYS A 30 8.45 -4.63 -4.40
C LYS A 30 7.60 -3.44 -3.92
N LEU A 31 8.00 -2.80 -2.82
CA LEU A 31 7.35 -1.58 -2.33
C LEU A 31 7.49 -0.44 -3.34
N SER A 32 8.65 -0.29 -3.98
CA SER A 32 8.85 0.72 -5.04
C SER A 32 7.85 0.52 -6.18
N ASN A 33 7.73 -0.72 -6.67
CA ASN A 33 6.81 -1.03 -7.78
C ASN A 33 5.35 -0.86 -7.38
N MET A 34 4.98 -1.23 -6.15
CA MET A 34 3.62 -1.02 -5.63
C MET A 34 3.29 0.46 -5.51
N LEU A 35 4.17 1.27 -4.92
CA LEU A 35 3.95 2.70 -4.77
C LEU A 35 3.79 3.40 -6.13
N ALA A 36 4.65 3.07 -7.09
CA ALA A 36 4.55 3.58 -8.46
C ALA A 36 3.22 3.21 -9.11
N PHE A 37 2.80 1.94 -8.99
CA PHE A 37 1.51 1.49 -9.53
C PHE A 37 0.32 2.21 -8.87
N LEU A 38 0.32 2.35 -7.54
CA LEU A 38 -0.76 3.06 -6.83
C LEU A 38 -0.83 4.53 -7.24
N GLN A 39 0.30 5.17 -7.55
CA GLN A 39 0.34 6.53 -8.05
C GLN A 39 -0.17 6.65 -9.50
N ASP A 40 0.00 5.63 -10.32
CA ASP A 40 -0.34 5.66 -11.76
C ASP A 40 -1.78 5.20 -12.06
N MET A 41 -2.30 4.26 -11.28
CA MET A 41 -3.64 3.69 -11.51
C MET A 41 -4.75 4.75 -11.44
N GLN A 42 -5.78 4.59 -12.27
CA GLN A 42 -6.92 5.52 -12.37
C GLN A 42 -8.04 5.14 -11.40
N ASP A 43 -8.26 3.85 -11.21
CA ASP A 43 -9.26 3.32 -10.27
C ASP A 43 -8.81 2.02 -9.60
N LEU A 44 -9.60 1.57 -8.62
CA LEU A 44 -9.30 0.35 -7.86
C LEU A 44 -9.54 -0.95 -8.65
N LYS A 45 -10.24 -0.92 -9.79
CA LYS A 45 -10.46 -2.13 -10.60
C LYS A 45 -9.15 -2.58 -11.23
N GLU A 46 -8.30 -1.63 -11.65
CA GLU A 46 -6.95 -1.94 -12.12
C GLU A 46 -6.15 -2.69 -11.05
N LEU A 47 -6.27 -2.25 -9.79
CA LEU A 47 -5.60 -2.92 -8.68
C LEU A 47 -6.20 -4.32 -8.40
N GLU A 48 -7.53 -4.45 -8.37
CA GLU A 48 -8.21 -5.73 -8.17
C GLU A 48 -7.89 -6.76 -9.27
N ALA A 49 -7.61 -6.29 -10.50
CA ALA A 49 -7.22 -7.14 -11.62
C ALA A 49 -5.80 -7.72 -11.49
N LEU A 50 -4.98 -7.28 -10.51
CA LEU A 50 -3.63 -7.78 -10.30
C LEU A 50 -3.60 -9.04 -9.40
N PRO A 51 -3.36 -10.24 -9.96
CA PRO A 51 -3.28 -11.46 -9.16
C PRO A 51 -2.01 -11.52 -8.29
N LEU A 52 -0.94 -10.84 -8.72
CA LEU A 52 0.41 -10.96 -8.15
C LEU A 52 0.49 -10.54 -6.68
N TRP A 53 -0.32 -9.56 -6.27
CA TRP A 53 -0.24 -8.97 -4.93
C TRP A 53 -1.32 -9.48 -3.97
N LYS A 54 -2.09 -10.49 -4.38
CA LYS A 54 -3.14 -11.09 -3.55
C LYS A 54 -4.04 -10.03 -2.92
N VAL A 55 -4.47 -9.07 -3.74
CA VAL A 55 -5.28 -7.92 -3.33
C VAL A 55 -6.59 -8.43 -2.72
N HIS A 56 -6.91 -7.98 -1.51
CA HIS A 56 -8.21 -8.25 -0.91
C HIS A 56 -8.58 -7.15 0.09
N ARG A 57 -9.87 -7.14 0.46
CA ARG A 57 -10.41 -6.22 1.48
C ARG A 57 -10.57 -6.94 2.81
N LEU A 58 -10.16 -6.29 3.89
CA LEU A 58 -10.36 -6.76 5.25
C LEU A 58 -11.84 -6.67 5.65
N LYS A 59 -12.22 -7.48 6.63
CA LYS A 59 -13.56 -7.56 7.24
C LYS A 59 -13.47 -7.22 8.75
N GLY A 60 -14.61 -7.16 9.43
CA GLY A 60 -14.68 -6.85 10.86
C GLY A 60 -14.30 -5.40 11.15
N ASP A 61 -13.51 -5.17 12.20
CA ASP A 61 -13.15 -3.83 12.69
C ASP A 61 -12.32 -3.01 11.68
N ARG A 62 -11.70 -3.67 10.70
CA ARG A 62 -10.94 -3.03 9.61
C ARG A 62 -11.67 -3.07 8.27
N LYS A 63 -13.01 -3.26 8.27
CA LYS A 63 -13.81 -3.32 7.06
C LYS A 63 -13.55 -2.09 6.17
N GLY A 64 -13.31 -2.34 4.88
CA GLY A 64 -13.00 -1.31 3.90
C GLY A 64 -11.50 -1.01 3.74
N THR A 65 -10.64 -1.59 4.57
CA THR A 65 -9.19 -1.53 4.38
C THR A 65 -8.77 -2.52 3.29
N TRP A 66 -8.02 -2.03 2.31
CA TRP A 66 -7.33 -2.81 1.29
C TRP A 66 -6.04 -3.38 1.84
N THR A 67 -5.68 -4.59 1.41
CA THR A 67 -4.43 -5.23 1.79
C THR A 67 -3.78 -5.92 0.60
N LEU A 68 -2.47 -5.70 0.48
CA LEU A 68 -1.59 -6.24 -0.56
C LEU A 68 -0.46 -7.01 0.09
N ASN A 69 -0.12 -8.17 -0.47
CA ASN A 69 0.98 -8.99 -0.01
C ASN A 69 2.33 -8.45 -0.52
N VAL A 70 3.19 -8.02 0.41
CA VAL A 70 4.56 -7.57 0.11
C VAL A 70 5.51 -8.77 0.17
N THR A 71 5.83 -9.26 1.36
CA THR A 71 6.65 -10.47 1.57
C THR A 71 6.09 -11.24 2.76
N LYS A 72 6.25 -12.57 2.83
CA LYS A 72 5.85 -13.43 3.98
C LYS A 72 4.63 -12.87 4.77
N ASN A 73 4.88 -12.23 5.92
CA ASN A 73 3.88 -11.66 6.83
C ASN A 73 3.63 -10.15 6.64
N TRP A 74 4.47 -9.47 5.86
CA TRP A 74 4.35 -8.04 5.59
C TRP A 74 3.23 -7.72 4.60
N ARG A 75 2.44 -6.71 4.93
CA ARG A 75 1.33 -6.21 4.12
C ARG A 75 1.47 -4.71 3.90
N LEU A 76 1.08 -4.28 2.70
CA LEU A 76 0.78 -2.89 2.43
C LEU A 76 -0.73 -2.74 2.59
N THR A 77 -1.17 -1.83 3.45
CA THR A 77 -2.59 -1.62 3.76
C THR A 77 -2.97 -0.17 3.54
N PHE A 78 -4.20 0.07 3.11
CA PHE A 78 -4.71 1.44 2.97
C PHE A 78 -6.24 1.47 2.89
N CYS A 79 -6.80 2.66 3.05
CA CYS A 79 -8.20 2.94 2.74
C CYS A 79 -8.29 3.78 1.47
N TYR A 80 -9.45 3.74 0.82
CA TYR A 80 -9.70 4.49 -0.41
C TYR A 80 -10.94 5.36 -0.24
N ASP A 81 -10.82 6.61 -0.66
CA ASP A 81 -11.87 7.61 -0.68
C ASP A 81 -12.44 7.68 -2.10
N THR A 82 -13.67 7.20 -2.28
CA THR A 82 -14.33 7.13 -3.59
C THR A 82 -14.73 8.50 -4.13
N GLU A 83 -15.00 9.48 -3.25
CA GLU A 83 -15.46 10.81 -3.65
C GLU A 83 -14.27 11.64 -4.15
N GLU A 84 -13.15 11.57 -3.43
CA GLU A 84 -11.94 12.31 -3.77
C GLU A 84 -10.99 11.56 -4.72
N ASN A 85 -11.25 10.26 -4.98
CA ASN A 85 -10.34 9.35 -5.71
C ASN A 85 -8.92 9.33 -5.10
N GLU A 86 -8.85 9.15 -3.78
CA GLU A 86 -7.59 9.20 -3.02
C GLU A 86 -7.35 7.94 -2.17
N ILE A 87 -6.10 7.55 -2.07
CA ILE A 87 -5.62 6.59 -1.06
C ILE A 87 -5.30 7.36 0.22
N TYR A 88 -5.74 6.84 1.35
CA TYR A 88 -5.38 7.35 2.67
C TYR A 88 -5.08 6.22 3.65
N ASN A 89 -4.47 6.58 4.77
CA ASN A 89 -3.96 5.70 5.81
C ASN A 89 -3.03 4.60 5.26
N LEU A 90 -2.19 4.93 4.28
CA LEU A 90 -1.25 3.98 3.71
C LEU A 90 -0.25 3.52 4.77
N ASN A 91 -0.14 2.22 4.98
CA ASN A 91 0.66 1.64 6.04
C ASN A 91 1.40 0.38 5.57
N PHE A 92 2.49 0.06 6.28
CA PHE A 92 3.28 -1.14 6.06
C PHE A 92 3.35 -1.92 7.37
N GLU A 93 2.68 -3.07 7.42
CA GLU A 93 2.37 -3.78 8.66
C GLU A 93 2.92 -5.20 8.62
N ASP A 94 3.45 -5.69 9.75
CA ASP A 94 3.70 -7.11 9.97
C ASP A 94 2.44 -7.75 10.57
N TYR A 95 1.96 -8.83 9.97
CA TYR A 95 0.75 -9.56 10.42
C TYR A 95 1.09 -10.67 11.43
N HIS A 96 2.20 -10.55 12.16
CA HIS A 96 2.59 -11.47 13.22
C HIS A 96 2.57 -10.81 14.60
#